data_AF-A0A928H0L3-F1
#
_entry.id   AF-A0A928H0L3-F1
#
_cell.length_a   1.000
_cell.length_b   1.000
_cell.length_c   1.000
_cell.angle_alpha   90.00
_cell.angle_beta   90.00
_cell.angle_gamma   90.00
#
_symmetry.space_group_name_H-M   'P 1'
#
loop_
_entity.id
_entity.type
_entity.pdbx_description
1 polymer ?
#
loop_
_entity_poly.entity_id
_entity_poly.type
_entity_poly.pdbx_seq_one_letter_code
_entity_poly.pdbx_strand_id
1 'polypeptide(L)'
;MKKVFAMLMLAGLASLASAGDLVIKTGAVYRNYVIMGAAPKGIRVFYNNGEGDREVILPVNQFPDELKDTVNRFARKIPEEQRKAQAEAQQARADKAKNTQRAKAAKARQKKSADLVKKEQEANKKLQADMMKKSPKGKATFKK
;
A
#
# COMPACT_ATOMS: atom_id res chain seq x y z
N MET A 1 19.35 -0.59 5.29
CA MET A 1 18.28 -0.01 4.43
C MET A 1 17.17 0.55 5.32
N LYS A 2 17.25 1.84 5.65
CA LYS A 2 16.24 2.56 6.45
C LYS A 2 15.32 3.28 5.48
N LYS A 3 14.01 3.05 5.62
CA LYS A 3 12.97 3.46 4.69
C LYS A 3 12.89 4.99 4.65
N VAL A 4 13.07 5.55 3.45
CA VAL A 4 12.90 6.97 3.15
C VAL A 4 11.40 7.25 3.21
N PHE A 5 10.94 7.91 4.28
CA PHE A 5 9.64 8.55 4.31
C PHE A 5 9.73 9.77 3.38
N ALA A 6 9.44 9.55 2.10
CA ALA A 6 9.18 10.64 1.16
C ALA A 6 7.80 11.22 1.47
N MET A 7 7.71 12.02 2.55
CA MET A 7 6.57 12.88 2.81
C MET A 7 6.75 14.11 1.93
N LEU A 8 6.05 14.07 0.80
CA LEU A 8 6.08 15.04 -0.28
C LEU A 8 5.69 16.42 0.26
N MET A 9 6.69 17.30 0.32
CA MET A 9 6.58 18.72 0.65
C MET A 9 5.55 19.41 -0.24
N LEU A 10 4.46 19.86 0.35
CA LEU A 10 3.68 20.98 -0.18
C LEU A 10 3.91 22.18 0.76
N ALA A 11 5.10 22.77 0.63
CA ALA A 11 5.41 24.07 1.19
C ALA A 11 4.56 25.11 0.45
N GLY A 12 3.65 25.77 1.16
CA GLY A 12 2.83 26.82 0.57
C GLY A 12 1.79 27.38 1.53
N LEU A 13 2.21 28.40 2.30
CA LEU A 13 1.43 29.32 3.14
C LEU A 13 1.00 28.80 4.51
N ALA A 14 1.97 28.58 5.38
CA ALA A 14 1.78 28.67 6.82
C ALA A 14 1.58 30.16 7.20
N SER A 15 0.37 30.70 7.02
CA SER A 15 0.01 31.96 7.69
C SER A 15 -0.28 31.61 9.15
N LEU A 16 0.69 31.92 10.01
CA LEU A 16 0.65 31.90 11.47
C LEU A 16 -0.75 32.24 12.02
N ALA A 17 -1.45 31.22 12.53
CA ALA A 17 -2.46 31.38 13.56
C ALA A 17 -1.99 30.60 14.78
N SER A 18 -0.87 31.03 15.35
CA SER A 18 -0.31 30.49 16.61
C SER A 18 -0.37 31.59 17.65
N ALA A 19 -1.42 31.59 18.47
CA ALA A 19 -1.47 32.36 19.71
C ALA A 19 -2.48 31.83 20.75
N GLY A 20 -3.09 30.64 20.55
CA GLY A 20 -4.10 30.13 21.48
C GLY A 20 -4.56 28.72 21.15
N ASP A 21 -5.35 28.16 22.06
CA ASP A 21 -5.98 26.86 21.87
C ASP A 21 -7.12 26.97 20.84
N LEU A 22 -7.21 26.02 19.90
CA LEU A 22 -8.35 25.92 18.99
C LEU A 22 -9.52 25.29 19.74
N VAL A 23 -10.53 26.09 20.04
CA VAL A 23 -11.81 25.60 20.56
C VAL A 23 -12.78 25.42 19.39
N ILE A 24 -13.16 24.18 19.11
CA ILE A 24 -14.15 23.88 18.06
C ILE A 24 -15.58 24.03 18.61
N LYS A 25 -16.57 24.16 17.73
CA LYS A 25 -17.98 24.37 18.10
C LYS A 25 -18.58 23.30 19.02
N THR A 26 -18.00 22.11 19.06
CA THR A 26 -18.42 21.02 19.96
C THR A 26 -17.79 21.12 21.37
N GLY A 27 -16.95 22.12 21.61
CA GLY A 27 -16.27 22.35 22.88
C GLY A 27 -14.92 21.62 23.03
N ALA A 28 -14.48 20.84 22.03
CA ALA A 28 -13.15 20.23 22.09
C ALA A 28 -12.05 21.29 21.90
N VAL A 29 -10.95 21.11 22.63
CA VAL A 29 -9.84 22.06 22.70
C VAL A 29 -8.57 21.41 22.18
N TYR A 30 -8.00 22.00 21.13
CA TYR A 30 -6.74 21.57 20.52
C TYR A 30 -5.65 22.59 20.85
N ARG A 31 -4.81 22.24 21.81
CA ARG A 31 -3.72 23.11 22.26
C ARG A 31 -2.58 23.14 21.25
N ASN A 32 -1.91 24.29 21.15
CA ASN A 32 -0.76 24.50 20.26
C ASN A 32 -1.02 23.97 18.84
N TYR A 33 -2.13 24.38 18.25
CA TYR A 33 -2.58 23.83 16.99
C TYR A 33 -1.96 24.54 15.78
N VAL A 34 -1.84 23.82 14.68
CA VAL A 34 -1.40 24.31 13.37
C VAL A 34 -2.32 23.76 12.30
N ILE A 35 -2.97 24.64 11.54
CA ILE A 35 -3.75 24.24 10.37
C ILE A 35 -2.81 23.96 9.22
N MET A 36 -2.76 22.72 8.76
CA MET A 36 -1.85 22.29 7.70
C MET A 36 -2.41 22.46 6.30
N GLY A 37 -3.72 22.29 6.14
CA GLY A 37 -4.32 22.36 4.82
C GLY A 37 -5.60 21.55 4.64
N ALA A 38 -6.03 21.46 3.39
CA ALA A 38 -7.17 20.64 3.02
C ALA A 38 -6.83 19.14 3.06
N ALA A 39 -7.79 18.34 3.49
CA ALA A 39 -7.79 16.90 3.38
C ALA A 39 -9.09 16.46 2.69
N PRO A 40 -9.18 15.24 2.15
CA PRO A 40 -10.37 14.79 1.43
C PRO A 40 -11.68 14.89 2.25
N LYS A 41 -11.61 14.82 3.59
CA LYS A 41 -12.80 14.85 4.47
C LYS A 41 -12.96 16.13 5.28
N GLY A 42 -12.09 17.12 5.11
CA GLY A 42 -12.09 18.31 5.96
C GLY A 42 -10.76 19.05 5.92
N ILE A 43 -10.40 19.69 7.02
CA ILE A 43 -9.14 20.42 7.19
C ILE A 43 -8.26 19.65 8.15
N ARG A 44 -7.00 19.47 7.76
CA ARG A 44 -5.97 18.83 8.56
C ARG A 44 -5.41 19.82 9.57
N VAL A 45 -5.42 19.41 10.84
CA VAL A 45 -4.90 20.19 11.96
C VAL A 45 -3.91 19.32 12.73
N PHE A 46 -2.69 19.82 12.93
CA PHE A 46 -1.80 19.30 13.95
C PHE A 46 -2.07 20.01 15.27
N TYR A 47 -1.95 19.28 16.37
CA TYR A 47 -2.08 19.81 17.71
C TYR A 47 -1.19 19.03 18.66
N ASN A 48 -0.85 19.64 19.79
CA ASN A 48 -0.04 18.98 20.82
C ASN A 48 -0.85 18.88 22.11
N ASN A 49 -1.07 17.66 22.59
CA ASN A 49 -1.85 17.39 23.81
C ASN A 49 -0.96 17.09 25.03
N GLY A 50 0.32 17.48 25.00
CA GLY A 50 1.30 17.20 26.06
C GLY A 50 1.97 15.81 25.95
N GLU A 51 1.42 14.90 25.13
CA GLU A 51 2.01 13.58 24.85
C GLU A 51 2.73 13.52 23.49
N GLY A 52 2.88 14.68 22.85
CA GLY A 52 3.46 14.81 21.52
C GLY A 52 2.48 15.35 20.48
N ASP A 53 2.99 15.47 19.25
CA ASP A 53 2.23 16.03 18.13
C ASP A 53 1.26 15.00 17.55
N ARG A 54 -0.01 15.38 17.42
CA ARG A 54 -1.09 14.56 16.87
C ARG A 54 -1.75 15.28 15.70
N GLU A 55 -2.28 14.51 14.76
CA GLU A 55 -3.02 15.01 13.60
C GLU A 55 -4.50 14.67 13.74
N VAL A 56 -5.38 15.62 13.44
CA VAL A 56 -6.82 15.42 13.31
C VAL A 56 -7.34 16.03 12.01
N ILE A 57 -8.35 15.41 11.42
CA ILE A 57 -9.08 15.97 10.29
C ILE A 57 -10.42 16.47 10.81
N LEU A 58 -10.58 17.79 10.81
CA LEU A 58 -11.78 18.45 11.30
C LEU A 58 -12.68 18.86 10.14
N PRO A 59 -13.99 18.59 10.21
CA PRO A 59 -14.94 19.12 9.25
C PRO A 59 -14.96 20.65 9.28
N VAL A 60 -15.17 21.28 8.12
CA VAL A 60 -15.20 22.75 7.95
C VAL A 60 -16.21 23.42 8.88
N ASN A 61 -17.34 22.75 9.16
CA ASN A 61 -18.42 23.28 9.99
C ASN A 61 -18.13 23.24 11.50
N GLN A 62 -17.06 22.59 11.95
CA GLN A 62 -16.69 22.52 13.37
C GLN A 62 -15.77 23.66 13.81
N PHE A 63 -15.14 24.37 12.86
CA PHE A 63 -14.26 25.47 13.19
C PHE A 63 -15.03 26.67 13.76
N PRO A 64 -14.43 27.42 14.70
CA PRO A 64 -15.02 28.66 15.20
C PRO A 64 -15.14 29.69 14.07
N ASP A 65 -16.12 30.58 14.19
CA ASP A 65 -16.42 31.58 13.15
C ASP A 65 -15.27 32.59 12.98
N GLU A 66 -14.43 32.75 14.00
CA GLU A 66 -13.19 33.57 13.96
C GLU A 66 -12.19 33.07 12.91
N LEU A 67 -12.16 31.75 12.65
CA LEU A 67 -11.24 31.14 11.68
C LEU A 67 -11.88 30.93 10.32
N LYS A 68 -13.11 31.41 10.11
CA LYS A 68 -13.91 31.16 8.90
C LYS A 68 -13.17 31.51 7.61
N ASP A 69 -12.43 32.62 7.57
CA ASP A 69 -11.70 33.02 6.36
C ASP A 69 -10.52 32.09 6.05
N THR A 70 -9.74 31.71 7.06
CA THR A 70 -8.65 30.75 6.92
C THR A 70 -9.18 29.38 6.50
N VAL A 71 -10.25 28.93 7.17
CA VAL A 71 -10.95 27.68 6.89
C VAL A 71 -11.52 27.66 5.47
N ASN A 72 -12.13 28.75 5.01
CA ASN A 72 -12.69 28.86 3.65
C ASN A 72 -11.60 28.77 2.57
N ARG A 73 -10.41 29.34 2.81
CA ARG A 73 -9.27 29.20 1.88
C ARG A 73 -8.89 27.73 1.67
N PHE A 74 -8.87 26.95 2.74
CA PHE A 74 -8.58 25.51 2.66
C PHE A 74 -9.79 24.71 2.14
N ALA A 75 -11.01 25.08 2.52
CA ALA A 75 -12.23 24.41 2.08
C ALA A 75 -12.36 24.37 0.55
N ARG A 76 -11.94 25.44 -0.14
CA ARG A 76 -11.90 25.49 -1.61
C ARG A 76 -11.00 24.43 -2.25
N LYS A 77 -10.00 23.93 -1.54
CA LYS A 77 -9.05 22.90 -2.01
C LYS A 77 -9.48 21.48 -1.66
N ILE A 78 -10.47 21.29 -0.79
CA ILE A 78 -11.01 19.97 -0.43
C ILE A 78 -11.51 19.18 -1.65
N PRO A 79 -12.30 19.73 -2.60
CA PRO A 79 -12.79 18.95 -3.74
C PRO A 79 -11.65 18.46 -4.65
N GLU A 80 -10.57 19.22 -4.78
CA GLU A 80 -9.37 18.81 -5.53
C GLU A 80 -8.70 17.60 -4.86
N GLU A 81 -8.50 17.68 -3.53
CA GLU A 81 -7.92 16.58 -2.75
C GLU A 81 -8.82 15.33 -2.74
N GLN A 82 -10.14 15.49 -2.74
CA GLN A 82 -11.07 14.36 -2.91
C GLN A 82 -10.91 13.67 -4.25
N ARG A 83 -10.82 14.44 -5.35
CA ARG A 83 -10.64 13.89 -6.70
C ARG A 83 -9.31 13.15 -6.83
N LYS A 84 -8.21 13.72 -6.30
CA LYS A 84 -6.91 13.06 -6.27
C LYS A 84 -6.94 11.75 -5.50
N ALA A 85 -7.47 11.78 -4.26
CA ALA A 85 -7.57 10.58 -3.43
C ALA A 85 -8.44 9.50 -4.09
N GLN A 86 -9.51 9.89 -4.80
CA GLN A 86 -10.33 8.94 -5.57
C GLN A 86 -9.57 8.35 -6.76
N ALA A 87 -8.84 9.18 -7.52
CA ALA A 87 -8.04 8.71 -8.64
C ALA A 87 -6.93 7.74 -8.19
N GLU A 88 -6.22 8.06 -7.11
CA GLU A 88 -5.21 7.19 -6.51
C GLU A 88 -5.82 5.88 -6.00
N ALA A 89 -6.99 5.94 -5.35
CA ALA A 89 -7.69 4.75 -4.91
C ALA A 89 -8.15 3.86 -6.09
N GLN A 90 -8.58 4.45 -7.19
CA GLN A 90 -8.95 3.71 -8.41
C GLN A 90 -7.72 3.07 -9.06
N GLN A 91 -6.61 3.78 -9.17
CA GLN A 91 -5.34 3.24 -9.68
C GLN A 91 -4.83 2.09 -8.81
N ALA A 92 -4.79 2.27 -7.49
CA ALA A 92 -4.38 1.22 -6.56
C ALA A 92 -5.27 -0.03 -6.65
N ARG A 93 -6.57 0.13 -6.92
CA ARG A 93 -7.48 -1.00 -7.17
C ARG A 93 -7.16 -1.70 -8.50
N ALA A 94 -6.91 -0.94 -9.57
CA ALA A 94 -6.54 -1.48 -10.87
C ALA A 94 -5.20 -2.25 -10.79
N ASP A 95 -4.21 -1.73 -10.08
CA ASP A 95 -2.91 -2.37 -9.91
C ASP A 95 -3.00 -3.64 -9.07
N LYS A 96 -3.79 -3.62 -7.99
CA LYS A 96 -4.09 -4.83 -7.20
C LYS A 96 -4.79 -5.89 -8.06
N ALA A 97 -5.75 -5.50 -8.89
CA ALA A 97 -6.42 -6.42 -9.80
C ALA A 97 -5.44 -7.05 -10.81
N LYS A 98 -4.60 -6.23 -11.45
CA LYS A 98 -3.55 -6.71 -12.38
C LYS A 98 -2.55 -7.64 -11.70
N ASN A 99 -2.08 -7.28 -10.50
CA ASN A 99 -1.13 -8.12 -9.76
C ASN A 99 -1.77 -9.45 -9.35
N THR A 100 -3.03 -9.43 -8.92
CA THR A 100 -3.78 -10.66 -8.58
C THR A 100 -3.94 -11.56 -9.80
N GLN A 101 -4.26 -11.01 -10.97
CA GLN A 101 -4.32 -11.78 -12.21
C GLN A 101 -2.96 -12.37 -12.59
N ARG A 102 -1.88 -11.59 -12.52
CA ARG A 102 -0.51 -12.06 -12.78
C ARG A 102 -0.10 -13.16 -11.81
N ALA A 103 -0.41 -13.04 -10.52
CA ALA A 103 -0.12 -14.04 -9.52
C ALA A 103 -0.89 -15.35 -9.78
N LYS A 104 -2.17 -15.29 -10.17
CA LYS A 104 -2.96 -16.47 -10.58
C LYS A 104 -2.37 -17.14 -11.81
N ALA A 105 -2.01 -16.36 -12.84
CA ALA A 105 -1.40 -16.88 -14.05
C ALA A 105 -0.03 -17.53 -13.79
N ALA A 106 0.80 -16.92 -12.93
CA ALA A 106 2.08 -17.46 -12.51
C ALA A 106 1.92 -18.80 -11.77
N LYS A 107 0.99 -18.89 -10.81
CA LYS A 107 0.67 -20.14 -10.11
C LYS A 107 0.19 -21.23 -11.07
N ALA A 108 -0.64 -20.89 -12.05
CA ALA A 108 -1.10 -21.85 -13.06
C ALA A 108 0.06 -22.37 -13.94
N ARG A 109 0.98 -21.48 -14.35
CA ARG A 109 2.18 -21.87 -15.10
C ARG A 109 3.10 -22.77 -14.27
N GLN A 110 3.34 -22.44 -13.00
CA GLN A 110 4.16 -23.25 -12.09
C GLN A 110 3.60 -24.66 -11.90
N LYS A 111 2.28 -24.80 -11.75
CA LYS A 111 1.63 -26.13 -11.68
C LYS A 111 1.88 -26.92 -12.96
N LYS A 112 1.59 -26.33 -14.13
CA LYS A 112 1.82 -26.98 -15.43
C LYS A 112 3.27 -27.41 -15.62
N SER A 113 4.24 -26.56 -15.27
CA SER A 113 5.66 -26.92 -15.37
C SER A 113 6.03 -28.06 -14.41
N ALA A 114 5.51 -28.05 -13.18
CA ALA A 114 5.77 -29.13 -12.23
C ALA A 114 5.19 -30.47 -12.69
N ASP A 115 3.99 -30.45 -13.28
CA ASP A 115 3.36 -31.66 -13.83
C ASP A 115 4.13 -32.23 -15.03
N LEU A 116 4.67 -31.35 -15.90
CA LEU A 116 5.52 -31.78 -17.02
C LEU A 116 6.83 -32.41 -16.54
N VAL A 117 7.52 -31.77 -15.59
CA VAL A 117 8.76 -32.32 -15.01
C VAL A 117 8.53 -33.68 -14.36
N LYS A 118 7.41 -33.87 -13.64
CA LYS A 118 7.05 -35.18 -13.08
C LYS A 118 6.87 -36.24 -14.17
N LYS A 119 6.13 -35.91 -15.24
CA LYS A 119 5.93 -36.82 -16.37
C LYS A 119 7.25 -37.20 -17.05
N GLU A 120 8.15 -36.23 -17.26
CA GLU A 120 9.48 -36.51 -17.82
C GLU A 120 10.30 -37.41 -16.90
N GLN A 121 10.29 -37.16 -15.59
CA GLN A 121 10.99 -38.01 -14.62
C GLN A 121 10.45 -39.44 -14.61
N GLU A 122 9.12 -39.62 -14.68
CA GLU A 122 8.50 -40.94 -14.75
C GLU A 122 8.82 -41.66 -16.06
N ALA A 123 8.77 -40.95 -17.19
CA ALA A 123 9.15 -41.49 -18.49
C ALA A 123 10.63 -41.91 -18.51
N ASN A 124 11.52 -41.09 -17.94
CA ASN A 124 12.94 -41.37 -17.89
C ASN A 124 13.26 -42.53 -16.93
N LYS A 125 12.54 -42.65 -15.80
CA LYS A 125 12.62 -43.84 -14.91
C LYS A 125 12.17 -45.12 -15.62
N LYS A 126 11.08 -45.06 -16.40
CA LYS A 126 10.62 -46.22 -17.19
C LYS A 126 11.66 -46.61 -18.24
N LEU A 127 12.20 -45.65 -18.98
CA LEU A 127 13.28 -45.88 -19.94
C LEU A 127 14.51 -46.51 -19.28
N GLN A 128 14.95 -46.00 -18.12
CA GLN A 128 16.05 -46.60 -17.37
C GLN A 128 15.74 -48.04 -16.94
N ALA A 129 14.54 -48.30 -16.43
CA ALA A 129 14.12 -49.65 -16.02
C ALA A 129 14.08 -50.63 -17.21
N ASP A 130 13.61 -50.20 -18.38
CA ASP A 130 13.63 -51.00 -19.60
C ASP A 130 15.05 -51.26 -20.11
N MET A 131 15.95 -50.26 -20.04
CA MET A 131 17.37 -50.44 -20.39
C MET A 131 18.06 -51.44 -19.45
N MET A 132 17.81 -51.36 -18.13
CA MET A 132 18.37 -52.32 -17.16
C MET A 132 17.86 -53.75 -17.36
N LYS A 133 16.62 -53.92 -17.85
CA LYS A 133 16.07 -55.24 -18.20
C LYS A 133 16.64 -55.81 -19.51
N LYS A 134 17.03 -54.94 -20.45
CA LYS A 134 17.61 -55.34 -21.75
C LYS A 134 19.13 -55.51 -21.72
N SER A 135 19.82 -55.10 -20.65
CA SER A 135 21.25 -55.38 -20.47
C SER A 135 21.49 -56.90 -20.39
N PRO A 136 22.28 -57.48 -21.31
CA PRO A 136 22.52 -58.92 -21.33
C PRO A 136 23.28 -59.31 -20.06
N LYS A 137 22.69 -60.24 -19.28
CA LYS A 137 23.41 -60.95 -18.21
C LYS A 137 24.51 -61.78 -18.88
N GLY A 138 25.69 -61.20 -19.02
CA GLY A 138 26.89 -61.89 -19.47
C GLY A 138 27.17 -63.06 -18.52
N LYS A 139 26.94 -64.29 -19.02
CA LYS A 139 27.46 -65.50 -18.40
C LYS A 139 28.98 -65.48 -18.54
N ALA A 140 29.66 -64.84 -17.61
CA ALA A 140 31.10 -65.01 -17.43
C ALA A 140 31.32 -66.33 -16.69
N THR A 141 31.35 -67.44 -17.43
CA THR A 141 31.92 -68.70 -16.93
C THR A 141 33.43 -68.50 -16.80
N PHE A 142 33.89 -68.17 -15.59
CA PHE A 142 35.31 -68.19 -15.23
C PHE A 142 35.71 -69.66 -15.03
N LYS A 143 36.44 -70.23 -15.99
CA LYS A 143 36.96 -71.61 -15.93
C LYS A 143 38.34 -71.56 -15.25
N LYS A 144 38.50 -72.42 -14.25
CA LYS A 144 39.65 -72.56 -13.34
C LYS A 144 40.91 -73.03 -14.05
#